data_AF-A0A419PVX8-F1
#
_entry.id   AF-A0A419PVX8-F1
#
_cell.length_a   1.000
_cell.length_b   1.000
_cell.length_c   1.000
_cell.angle_alpha   90.00
_cell.angle_beta   90.00
_cell.angle_gamma   90.00
#
_symmetry.space_group_name_H-M   'P 1'
#
loop_
_entity.id
_entity.type
_entity.pdbx_description
1 polymer ?
#
loop_
_entity_poly.entity_id
_entity_poly.type
_entity_poly.pdbx_seq_one_letter_code
_entity_poly.pdbx_strand_id
1 'polypeptide(L)'
;MLFHRSLLLIATAFVYASALDVHYTDCGSSVPVGQVTVEPCTRIPCELSRGGKTRFGIHFQPEIDAGYLGQVEARTVVWGVAVPIPLGSTQICGHVHPNCPLQPGQWYKYSSTIPIDKSYSRMTVPIQWLLKDSDGNLMVCVEIQVEIV
;
A
#
# COMPACT_ATOMS: atom_id res chain seq x y z
N MET A 1 54.18 -32.08 3.23
CA MET A 1 53.23 -31.08 2.70
C MET A 1 51.84 -31.42 3.23
N LEU A 2 51.46 -30.90 4.39
CA LEU A 2 50.11 -31.10 4.95
C LEU A 2 49.18 -30.02 4.36
N PHE A 3 48.22 -30.42 3.53
CA PHE A 3 47.12 -29.56 3.12
C PHE A 3 46.07 -29.52 4.24
N HIS A 4 46.05 -28.41 4.98
CA HIS A 4 45.08 -28.13 6.02
C HIS A 4 43.73 -27.76 5.37
N ARG A 5 42.74 -28.66 5.45
CA ARG A 5 41.38 -28.44 4.93
C ARG A 5 40.58 -27.62 5.95
N SER A 6 40.59 -26.30 5.81
CA SER A 6 39.69 -25.42 6.58
C SER A 6 38.30 -25.42 5.95
N LEU A 7 37.34 -26.10 6.59
CA LEU A 7 35.93 -26.08 6.20
C LEU A 7 35.26 -24.87 6.86
N LEU A 8 35.05 -23.77 6.12
CA LEU A 8 34.26 -22.63 6.60
C LEU A 8 32.75 -22.97 6.50
N LEU A 9 32.12 -23.19 7.65
CA LEU A 9 30.66 -23.26 7.78
C LEU A 9 30.11 -21.84 7.86
N ILE A 10 29.61 -21.31 6.75
CA ILE A 10 28.89 -20.02 6.71
C ILE A 10 27.45 -20.30 7.14
N ALA A 11 27.12 -20.05 8.41
CA ALA A 11 25.75 -20.02 8.88
C ALA A 11 25.10 -18.70 8.44
N THR A 12 24.32 -18.72 7.35
CA THR A 12 23.50 -17.58 6.94
C THR A 12 22.35 -17.40 7.93
N ALA A 13 22.44 -16.35 8.76
CA ALA A 13 21.32 -15.93 9.59
C ALA A 13 20.20 -15.40 8.68
N PHE A 14 19.18 -16.23 8.44
CA PHE A 14 17.92 -15.77 7.85
C PHE A 14 17.23 -14.85 8.85
N VAL A 15 17.30 -13.54 8.63
CA VAL A 15 16.48 -12.57 9.35
C VAL A 15 15.05 -12.77 8.87
N TYR A 16 14.23 -13.44 9.68
CA TYR A 16 12.79 -13.52 9.46
C TYR A 16 12.19 -12.13 9.75
N ALA A 17 11.97 -11.34 8.70
CA ALA A 17 11.12 -10.16 8.79
C ALA A 17 9.67 -10.64 8.90
N SER A 18 9.10 -10.62 10.10
CA SER A 18 7.66 -10.81 10.29
C SER A 18 6.94 -9.60 9.70
N ALA A 19 6.20 -9.79 8.60
CA ALA A 19 5.29 -8.76 8.10
C ALA A 19 4.13 -8.63 9.09
N LEU A 20 3.94 -7.45 9.68
CA LEU A 20 2.76 -7.15 10.47
C LEU A 20 1.53 -7.14 9.55
N ASP A 21 0.44 -7.75 10.00
CA ASP A 21 -0.83 -7.69 9.28
C ASP A 21 -1.50 -6.35 9.53
N VAL A 22 -1.69 -5.57 8.46
CA VAL A 22 -2.31 -4.24 8.56
C VAL A 22 -3.81 -4.39 8.41
N HIS A 23 -4.52 -4.17 9.51
CA HIS A 23 -5.99 -4.11 9.48
C HIS A 23 -6.47 -2.91 8.66
N TYR A 24 -7.46 -3.16 7.81
CA TYR A 24 -8.16 -2.14 7.05
C TYR A 24 -9.68 -2.33 7.16
N THR A 25 -10.43 -1.27 6.91
CA THR A 25 -11.89 -1.32 6.75
C THR A 25 -12.23 -1.16 5.28
N ASP A 26 -13.02 -2.06 4.72
CA ASP A 26 -13.60 -1.88 3.39
C ASP A 26 -14.70 -0.80 3.46
N CYS A 27 -14.54 0.27 2.68
CA CYS A 27 -15.42 1.43 2.67
C CYS A 27 -16.35 1.51 1.44
N GLY A 28 -16.43 0.43 0.64
CA GLY A 28 -17.32 0.37 -0.52
C GLY A 28 -16.67 -0.20 -1.78
N SER A 29 -15.79 -1.18 -1.64
CA SER A 29 -15.20 -1.89 -2.78
C SER A 29 -16.28 -2.68 -3.52
N SER A 30 -16.22 -2.64 -4.86
CA SER A 30 -17.06 -3.46 -5.75
C SER A 30 -16.37 -4.73 -6.21
N VAL A 31 -15.08 -4.90 -5.88
CA VAL A 31 -14.27 -6.06 -6.22
C VAL A 31 -13.59 -6.63 -4.97
N PRO A 32 -13.21 -7.92 -4.97
CA PRO A 32 -12.47 -8.53 -3.87
C PRO A 32 -11.18 -7.77 -3.53
N VAL A 33 -11.00 -7.49 -2.24
CA VAL A 33 -9.78 -6.90 -1.66
C VAL A 33 -9.10 -7.94 -0.79
N GLY A 34 -7.79 -8.10 -0.98
CA GLY A 34 -6.95 -9.02 -0.25
C GLY A 34 -6.15 -8.30 0.83
N GLN A 35 -4.85 -8.57 0.87
CA GLN A 35 -3.92 -7.97 1.81
C GLN A 35 -3.70 -6.48 1.54
N VAL A 36 -3.64 -5.69 2.61
CA VAL A 36 -3.17 -4.30 2.60
C VAL A 36 -1.84 -4.23 3.35
N THR A 37 -0.88 -3.47 2.81
CA THR A 37 0.47 -3.34 3.35
C THR A 37 0.85 -1.89 3.54
N VAL A 38 1.51 -1.57 4.63
CA VAL A 38 2.11 -0.25 4.91
C VAL A 38 3.57 -0.47 5.31
N GLU A 39 4.49 0.20 4.63
CA GLU A 39 5.93 0.01 4.83
C GLU A 39 6.66 1.36 4.91
N PRO A 40 7.54 1.57 5.90
CA PRO A 40 7.79 0.68 7.04
C PRO A 40 6.60 0.65 8.02
N CYS A 41 6.38 -0.48 8.68
CA CYS A 41 5.42 -0.60 9.78
C CYS A 41 5.93 -1.61 10.81
N THR A 42 6.25 -1.13 12.00
CA THR A 42 6.83 -1.92 13.11
C THR A 42 5.84 -2.19 14.24
N ARG A 43 4.71 -1.46 14.28
CA ARG A 43 3.60 -1.64 15.21
C ARG A 43 2.27 -1.26 14.54
N ILE A 44 1.14 -1.69 15.12
CA ILE A 44 -0.20 -1.29 14.69
C ILE A 44 -0.81 -0.34 15.74
N PRO A 45 -1.46 0.78 15.35
CA PRO A 45 -1.50 1.34 14.01
C PRO A 45 -0.10 1.72 13.51
N CYS A 46 0.10 1.67 12.19
CA CYS A 46 1.41 1.96 11.59
C CYS A 46 1.82 3.41 11.82
N GLU A 47 3.04 3.60 12.33
CA GLU A 47 3.64 4.92 12.54
C GLU A 47 4.22 5.48 11.24
N LEU A 48 3.75 6.66 10.84
CA LEU A 48 4.21 7.39 9.68
C LEU A 48 5.11 8.54 10.13
N SER A 49 6.41 8.33 10.03
CA SER A 49 7.41 9.32 10.44
C SER A 49 7.39 10.56 9.55
N ARG A 50 7.19 11.73 10.16
CA ARG A 50 7.28 13.03 9.47
C ARG A 50 8.65 13.27 8.85
N GLY A 51 8.65 13.78 7.62
CA GLY A 51 9.83 13.89 6.76
C GLY A 51 10.29 12.57 6.13
N GLY A 52 9.62 11.46 6.44
CA GLY A 52 9.86 10.14 5.87
C GLY A 52 9.05 9.87 4.60
N LYS A 53 9.15 8.64 4.11
CA LYS A 53 8.34 8.11 3.01
C LYS A 53 7.68 6.81 3.47
N THR A 54 6.44 6.62 3.06
CA THR A 54 5.65 5.42 3.38
C THR A 54 5.11 4.83 2.10
N ARG A 55 5.31 3.53 1.90
CA ARG A 55 4.76 2.74 0.81
C ARG A 55 3.50 2.03 1.26
N PHE A 56 2.40 2.31 0.60
CA PHE A 56 1.14 1.59 0.72
C PHE A 56 1.04 0.55 -0.39
N GLY A 57 0.39 -0.57 -0.12
CA GLY A 57 0.06 -1.57 -1.13
C GLY A 57 -1.27 -2.24 -0.84
N ILE A 58 -2.00 -2.57 -1.90
CA ILE A 58 -3.36 -3.11 -1.83
C ILE A 58 -3.46 -4.24 -2.85
N HIS A 59 -3.82 -5.43 -2.40
CA HIS A 59 -4.15 -6.54 -3.29
C HIS A 59 -5.63 -6.51 -3.63
N PHE A 60 -5.96 -6.62 -4.91
CA PHE A 60 -7.34 -6.64 -5.38
C PHE A 60 -7.48 -7.52 -6.62
N GLN A 61 -8.69 -8.00 -6.90
CA GLN A 61 -8.99 -8.84 -8.05
C GLN A 61 -10.17 -8.23 -8.82
N PRO A 62 -9.95 -7.49 -9.94
CA PRO A 62 -11.04 -6.92 -10.71
C PRO A 62 -11.95 -8.02 -11.29
N GLU A 63 -13.25 -7.74 -11.38
CA GLU A 63 -14.26 -8.67 -11.93
C GLU A 63 -14.65 -8.35 -13.38
N ILE A 64 -14.34 -7.15 -13.84
CA ILE A 64 -14.54 -6.68 -15.22
C ILE A 64 -13.21 -6.20 -15.80
N ASP A 65 -13.11 -6.17 -17.13
CA ASP A 65 -11.97 -5.55 -17.81
C ASP A 65 -11.98 -4.04 -17.50
N ALA A 66 -11.05 -3.60 -16.67
CA ALA A 66 -10.90 -2.19 -16.28
C ALA A 66 -9.87 -1.44 -17.16
N GLY A 67 -9.37 -2.08 -18.23
CA GLY A 67 -8.55 -1.47 -19.26
C GLY A 67 -7.21 -0.90 -18.77
N TYR A 68 -6.81 0.23 -19.38
CA TYR A 68 -5.52 0.91 -19.16
C TYR A 68 -5.64 2.26 -18.42
N LEU A 69 -6.85 2.72 -18.08
CA LEU A 69 -7.10 4.12 -17.69
C LEU A 69 -7.75 4.29 -16.30
N GLY A 70 -7.46 3.38 -15.36
CA GLY A 70 -7.95 3.52 -13.99
C GLY A 70 -7.30 4.69 -13.22
N GLN A 71 -8.06 5.29 -12.30
CA GLN A 71 -7.63 6.43 -11.48
C GLN A 71 -7.50 6.09 -10.00
N VAL A 72 -6.58 6.73 -9.30
CA VAL A 72 -6.39 6.57 -7.85
C VAL A 72 -6.50 7.90 -7.12
N GLU A 73 -7.22 7.85 -6.00
CA GLU A 73 -7.33 8.93 -5.04
C GLU A 73 -6.92 8.42 -3.66
N ALA A 74 -6.20 9.26 -2.92
CA ALA A 74 -5.93 9.05 -1.51
C ALA A 74 -6.42 10.27 -0.74
N ARG A 75 -7.10 10.05 0.40
CA ARG A 75 -7.58 11.14 1.25
C ARG A 75 -7.53 10.74 2.71
N THR A 76 -7.45 11.72 3.59
CA THR A 76 -7.61 11.52 5.03
C THR A 76 -8.81 12.31 5.52
N VAL A 77 -9.47 11.85 6.58
CA VAL A 77 -10.57 12.60 7.21
C VAL A 77 -10.07 13.14 8.55
N VAL A 78 -9.97 14.46 8.64
CA VAL A 78 -9.47 15.17 9.82
C VAL A 78 -10.53 16.17 10.26
N TRP A 79 -11.02 16.04 11.49
CA TRP A 79 -12.12 16.86 12.03
C TRP A 79 -13.39 16.88 11.16
N GLY A 80 -13.73 15.75 10.55
CA GLY A 80 -14.90 15.61 9.67
C GLY A 80 -14.70 16.18 8.26
N VAL A 81 -13.51 16.71 7.94
CA VAL A 81 -13.18 17.23 6.61
C VAL A 81 -12.30 16.24 5.87
N ALA A 82 -12.70 15.86 4.66
CA ALA A 82 -11.87 15.06 3.77
C ALA A 82 -10.78 15.92 3.13
N VAL A 83 -9.52 15.58 3.39
CA VAL A 83 -8.32 16.26 2.88
C VAL A 83 -7.63 15.33 1.89
N PRO A 84 -7.45 15.75 0.62
CA PRO A 84 -6.75 14.93 -0.37
C PRO A 84 -5.27 14.80 -0.03
N ILE A 85 -4.71 13.61 -0.24
CA ILE A 85 -3.28 13.33 -0.12
C ILE A 85 -2.69 13.41 -1.53
N PRO A 86 -1.73 14.32 -1.80
CA PRO A 86 -1.12 14.44 -3.12
C PRO A 86 -0.39 13.15 -3.51
N LEU A 87 -0.71 12.63 -4.70
CA LEU A 87 -0.04 11.48 -5.30
C LEU A 87 0.82 11.95 -6.48
N GLY A 88 1.96 11.28 -6.69
CA GLY A 88 2.87 11.61 -7.82
C GLY A 88 2.24 11.30 -9.19
N SER A 89 1.34 10.33 -9.24
CA SER A 89 0.48 10.03 -10.38
C SER A 89 -0.89 9.63 -9.85
N THR A 90 -1.94 10.06 -10.55
CA THR A 90 -3.31 9.65 -10.30
C THR A 90 -3.75 8.49 -11.19
N GLN A 91 -2.88 8.00 -12.08
CA GLN A 91 -3.16 6.80 -12.88
C GLN A 91 -2.75 5.54 -12.10
N ILE A 92 -3.63 4.54 -12.10
CA ILE A 92 -3.34 3.24 -11.49
C ILE A 92 -2.24 2.52 -12.28
N CYS A 93 -2.30 2.58 -13.61
CA CYS A 93 -1.34 1.94 -14.49
C CYS A 93 0.03 2.59 -14.35
N GLY A 94 1.04 1.80 -14.00
CA GLY A 94 2.37 2.25 -13.55
C GLY A 94 2.63 2.00 -12.06
N HIS A 95 1.57 1.80 -11.28
CA HIS A 95 1.62 1.49 -9.84
C HIS A 95 1.07 0.10 -9.50
N VAL A 96 0.76 -0.71 -10.50
CA VAL A 96 0.16 -2.04 -10.33
C VAL A 96 1.07 -3.14 -10.89
N HIS A 97 1.14 -4.26 -10.18
CA HIS A 97 1.78 -5.49 -10.62
C HIS A 97 0.85 -6.71 -10.49
N PRO A 98 0.71 -7.60 -11.49
CA PRO A 98 1.26 -7.50 -12.85
C PRO A 98 0.84 -6.21 -13.56
N ASN A 99 1.55 -5.80 -14.60
CA ASN A 99 1.26 -4.54 -15.28
C ASN A 99 -0.11 -4.60 -15.99
N CYS A 100 -0.71 -3.44 -16.20
CA CYS A 100 -1.93 -3.28 -17.00
C CYS A 100 -1.80 -3.92 -18.40
N PRO A 101 -2.91 -4.35 -19.04
CA PRO A 101 -4.30 -4.09 -18.67
C PRO A 101 -4.76 -4.93 -17.46
N LEU A 102 -5.76 -4.41 -16.73
CA LEU A 102 -6.39 -5.10 -15.62
C LEU A 102 -7.39 -6.14 -16.15
N GLN A 103 -7.06 -7.42 -16.00
CA GLN A 103 -7.86 -8.53 -16.50
C GLN A 103 -8.76 -9.12 -15.42
N PRO A 104 -10.00 -9.51 -15.75
CA PRO A 104 -10.93 -10.06 -14.78
C PRO A 104 -10.41 -11.37 -14.18
N GLY A 105 -10.60 -11.55 -12.87
CA GLY A 105 -10.23 -12.79 -12.17
C GLY A 105 -8.76 -12.91 -11.78
N GLN A 106 -7.89 -11.98 -12.19
CA GLN A 106 -6.48 -11.98 -11.85
C GLN A 106 -6.20 -11.09 -10.63
N TRP A 107 -5.37 -11.57 -9.69
CA TRP A 107 -4.92 -10.74 -8.57
C TRP A 107 -3.85 -9.74 -8.99
N TYR A 108 -4.03 -8.51 -8.54
CA TYR A 108 -3.10 -7.39 -8.76
C TYR A 108 -2.72 -6.76 -7.42
N LYS A 109 -1.50 -6.23 -7.36
CA LYS A 109 -1.00 -5.41 -6.26
C LYS A 109 -0.83 -3.97 -6.74
N TYR A 110 -1.66 -3.07 -6.25
CA TYR A 110 -1.36 -1.64 -6.29
C TYR A 110 -0.28 -1.29 -5.27
N SER A 111 0.62 -0.37 -5.58
CA SER A 111 1.63 0.15 -4.67
C SER A 111 1.99 1.60 -4.96
N SER A 112 1.95 2.43 -3.92
CA SER A 112 2.29 3.85 -4.02
C SER A 112 3.05 4.32 -2.79
N THR A 113 4.05 5.17 -3.01
CA THR A 113 4.90 5.73 -1.96
C THR A 113 4.62 7.21 -1.82
N ILE A 114 4.20 7.64 -0.63
CA ILE A 114 3.93 9.04 -0.33
C ILE A 114 4.97 9.60 0.65
N PRO A 115 5.45 10.84 0.46
CA PRO A 115 6.18 11.55 1.49
C PRO A 115 5.22 12.01 2.60
N ILE A 116 5.67 11.96 3.85
CA ILE A 116 4.93 12.48 5.00
C ILE A 116 5.52 13.85 5.35
N ASP A 117 4.77 14.93 5.17
CA ASP A 117 5.31 16.27 5.36
C ASP A 117 5.69 16.53 6.82
N LYS A 118 6.78 17.29 7.05
CA LYS A 118 7.24 17.63 8.41
C LYS A 118 6.27 18.52 9.18
N SER A 119 5.46 19.30 8.46
CA SER A 119 4.46 20.22 9.02
C SER A 119 3.22 19.51 9.55
N TYR A 120 3.00 18.23 9.20
CA TYR A 120 1.84 17.49 9.68
C TYR A 120 1.86 17.36 11.21
N SER A 121 0.68 17.49 11.81
CA SER A 121 0.50 17.34 13.25
C SER A 121 0.57 15.87 13.64
N ARG A 122 1.00 15.60 14.88
CA ARG A 122 0.95 14.26 15.45
C ARG A 122 -0.48 13.91 15.79
N MET A 123 -0.99 12.86 15.17
CA MET A 123 -2.34 12.36 15.41
C MET A 123 -2.54 11.01 14.75
N THR A 124 -3.52 10.26 15.25
CA THR A 124 -4.08 9.09 14.55
C THR A 124 -5.10 9.56 13.54
N VAL A 125 -4.98 9.10 12.30
CA VAL A 125 -5.89 9.46 11.21
C VAL A 125 -6.25 8.24 10.35
N PRO A 126 -7.48 8.21 9.80
CA PRO A 126 -7.80 7.31 8.70
C PRO A 126 -7.16 7.82 7.41
N ILE A 127 -6.52 6.92 6.66
CA ILE A 127 -6.19 7.13 5.25
C ILE A 127 -7.08 6.22 4.41
N GLN A 128 -7.85 6.84 3.52
CA GLN A 128 -8.69 6.16 2.55
C GLN A 128 -7.99 6.12 1.19
N TRP A 129 -7.90 4.94 0.61
CA TRP A 129 -7.46 4.71 -0.77
C TRP A 129 -8.65 4.30 -1.62
N LEU A 130 -8.84 5.00 -2.74
CA LEU A 130 -9.91 4.75 -3.71
C LEU A 130 -9.28 4.47 -5.08
N LEU A 131 -9.51 3.28 -5.62
CA LEU A 131 -9.13 2.94 -6.99
C LEU A 131 -10.39 2.86 -7.84
N LYS A 132 -10.39 3.56 -8.96
CA LYS A 132 -11.50 3.67 -9.90
C LYS A 132 -11.11 3.08 -11.25
N ASP A 133 -12.09 2.50 -11.96
CA ASP A 133 -11.90 2.01 -13.32
C ASP A 133 -11.79 3.18 -14.34
N SER A 134 -11.71 2.86 -15.63
CA SER A 134 -11.64 3.85 -16.71
C SER A 134 -12.89 4.71 -16.86
N ASP A 135 -14.04 4.24 -16.38
CA ASP A 135 -15.32 4.93 -16.43
C ASP A 135 -15.55 5.79 -15.17
N GLY A 136 -14.63 5.73 -14.21
CA GLY A 136 -14.69 6.46 -12.95
C GLY A 136 -15.49 5.74 -11.85
N ASN A 137 -15.92 4.50 -12.07
CA ASN A 137 -16.61 3.72 -11.05
C ASN A 137 -15.61 3.24 -9.99
N LEU A 138 -16.05 3.22 -8.73
CA LEU A 138 -15.24 2.75 -7.62
C LEU A 138 -15.05 1.23 -7.69
N MET A 139 -13.80 0.79 -7.77
CA MET A 139 -13.42 -0.63 -7.68
C MET A 139 -13.03 -1.00 -6.25
N VAL A 140 -12.07 -0.27 -5.68
CA VAL A 140 -11.51 -0.56 -4.35
C VAL A 140 -11.65 0.66 -3.47
N CYS A 141 -12.10 0.44 -2.23
CA CYS A 141 -12.12 1.42 -1.17
C CYS A 141 -11.61 0.78 0.12
N VAL A 142 -10.42 1.19 0.57
CA VAL A 142 -9.88 0.74 1.86
C VAL A 142 -9.53 1.91 2.75
N GLU A 143 -9.90 1.82 4.02
CA GLU A 143 -9.52 2.76 5.08
C GLU A 143 -8.53 2.10 6.04
N ILE A 144 -7.41 2.77 6.28
CA ILE A 144 -6.31 2.30 7.12
C ILE A 144 -6.10 3.31 8.24
N GLN A 145 -6.14 2.84 9.49
CA GLN A 145 -5.79 3.67 10.65
C GLN A 145 -4.27 3.74 10.81
N VAL A 146 -3.73 4.95 10.77
CA VAL A 146 -2.29 5.22 10.88
C VAL A 146 -2.02 6.29 11.94
N GLU A 147 -0.81 6.33 12.46
CA GLU A 147 -0.37 7.34 13.44
C GLU A 147 0.76 8.19 12.85
N ILE A 148 0.57 9.50 12.73
CA ILE A 148 1.62 10.42 12.29
C ILE A 148 2.51 10.78 13.50
N VAL A 149 3.83 10.58 13.39
CA VAL A 149 4.80 10.77 14.49
C VAL A 149 5.91 11.77 14.17
#